data_AF-A0A914FHW6-F1
#
_entry.id   AF-A0A914FHW6-F1
#
_cell.length_a   1.000
_cell.length_b   1.000
_cell.length_c   1.000
_cell.angle_alpha   90.00
_cell.angle_beta   90.00
_cell.angle_gamma   90.00
#
_symmetry.space_group_name_H-M   'P 1'
#
loop_
_entity.id
_entity.type
_entity.pdbx_description
1 polymer ?
#
loop_
_entity_poly.entity_id
_entity_poly.type
_entity_poly.pdbx_seq_one_letter_code
_entity_poly.pdbx_strand_id
1 'polypeptide(L)'
;MMKIPPWLIFAVFVHGILGCFGELLDIMIGRLSVPLSNFYNESMFLHYGTFIEPHQATVITSFIENFAIGGSILSVIFLIPKMDTWGRKNIAVYLRGFIAIFAALLIIVAKSFDAFELFGIALFFAGIIRPLKTGVVKAYISECAPDDIRGTLKFKLCYDTLKF
;
A
#
# COMPACT_ATOMS: atom_id res chain seq x y z
N MET A 1 17.14 15.35 30.46
CA MET A 1 17.46 14.75 29.15
C MET A 1 16.65 13.48 29.00
N MET A 2 15.64 13.51 28.13
CA MET A 2 14.67 12.43 27.93
C MET A 2 15.37 11.22 27.30
N LYS A 3 15.37 10.07 27.98
CA LYS A 3 15.94 8.83 27.44
C LYS A 3 14.90 8.13 26.58
N ILE A 4 14.85 8.49 25.29
CA ILE A 4 14.07 7.74 24.31
C ILE A 4 14.72 6.35 24.18
N PRO A 5 13.95 5.25 24.33
CA PRO A 5 14.53 3.92 24.24
C PRO A 5 15.07 3.67 22.81
N PRO A 6 16.30 3.12 22.66
CA PRO A 6 16.94 2.96 21.34
C PRO A 6 16.13 2.14 20.34
N TRP A 7 15.36 1.16 20.81
CA TRP A 7 14.51 0.32 19.95
C TRP A 7 13.37 1.10 19.29
N LEU A 8 12.86 2.16 19.93
CA LEU A 8 11.80 3.00 19.37
C LEU A 8 12.35 3.87 18.24
N ILE A 9 13.56 4.41 18.41
CA ILE A 9 14.27 5.14 17.36
C ILE A 9 14.52 4.21 16.16
N PHE A 10 14.97 2.99 16.42
CA PHE A 10 15.16 1.99 15.37
C PHE A 10 13.85 1.65 14.65
N ALA A 11 12.76 1.41 15.39
CA ALA A 11 11.45 1.12 14.79
C ALA A 11 10.93 2.28 13.93
N VAL A 12 11.04 3.53 14.42
CA VAL A 12 10.65 4.73 13.64
C VAL A 12 11.53 4.89 12.40
N PHE A 13 12.84 4.65 12.51
CA PHE A 13 13.76 4.72 11.38
C PHE A 13 13.43 3.67 10.31
N VAL A 14 13.24 2.41 10.72
CA VAL A 14 12.89 1.31 9.83
C VAL A 14 11.53 1.54 9.18
N HIS A 15 10.49 1.87 9.95
CA HIS A 15 9.14 2.08 9.42
C HIS A 15 9.01 3.38 8.62
N GLY A 16 9.78 4.42 8.97
CA GLY A 16 9.83 5.67 8.22
C GLY A 16 10.53 5.48 6.87
N ILE A 17 11.75 4.95 6.86
CA ILE A 17 12.56 4.84 5.64
C ILE A 17 12.07 3.70 4.74
N LEU A 18 11.91 2.48 5.27
CA LEU A 18 11.40 1.35 4.47
C LEU A 18 9.93 1.57 4.10
N GLY A 19 9.16 2.28 4.93
CA GLY A 19 7.78 2.66 4.62
C GLY A 19 7.66 3.65 3.47
N CYS A 20 8.64 4.53 3.28
CA CYS A 20 8.70 5.47 2.15
C CYS A 20 8.90 4.76 0.81
N PHE A 21 9.74 3.71 0.74
CA PHE A 21 9.97 3.00 -0.53
C PHE A 21 8.67 2.42 -1.12
N GLY A 22 7.82 1.82 -0.29
CA GLY A 22 6.52 1.30 -0.75
C GLY A 22 5.57 2.40 -1.22
N GLU A 23 5.63 3.58 -0.62
CA GLU A 23 4.83 4.75 -1.03
C GLU A 23 5.33 5.33 -2.35
N LEU A 24 6.64 5.42 -2.52
CA LEU A 24 7.27 5.89 -3.75
C LEU A 24 6.91 4.99 -4.93
N LEU A 25 6.98 3.66 -4.76
CA LEU A 25 6.61 2.71 -5.81
C LEU A 25 5.15 2.88 -6.24
N ASP A 26 4.24 3.07 -5.28
CA ASP A 26 2.81 3.24 -5.54
C ASP A 26 2.51 4.55 -6.28
N ILE A 27 3.18 5.65 -5.93
CA ILE A 27 3.09 6.93 -6.65
C ILE A 27 3.69 6.82 -8.05
N MET A 28 4.80 6.08 -8.20
CA MET A 28 5.45 5.87 -9.50
C MET A 28 4.54 5.09 -10.45
N ILE A 29 3.86 4.04 -9.96
CA ILE A 29 2.90 3.27 -10.78
C ILE A 29 1.81 4.20 -11.34
N GLY A 30 1.25 5.09 -10.50
CA GLY A 30 0.25 6.08 -10.97
C GLY A 30 0.79 7.14 -11.93
N ARG A 31 2.11 7.28 -12.06
CA ARG A 31 2.77 8.18 -13.03
C ARG A 31 3.16 7.47 -14.34
N LEU A 32 3.13 6.15 -14.37
CA LEU A 32 3.56 5.31 -15.49
C LEU A 32 2.42 5.00 -16.49
N SER A 33 1.53 5.95 -16.75
CA SER A 33 0.35 5.72 -17.61
C SER A 33 0.71 5.25 -19.03
N VAL A 34 1.78 5.79 -19.64
CA VAL A 34 2.20 5.43 -20.99
C VAL A 34 2.81 4.01 -21.05
N PRO A 35 3.83 3.65 -20.23
CA PRO A 35 4.32 2.27 -20.21
C PRO A 35 3.25 1.25 -19.83
N LEU A 36 2.35 1.61 -18.93
CA LEU A 36 1.30 0.71 -18.46
C LEU A 36 0.23 0.46 -19.54
N SER A 37 -0.14 1.50 -20.30
CA SER A 37 -1.01 1.34 -21.47
C SER A 37 -0.38 0.44 -22.54
N ASN A 38 0.93 0.55 -22.79
CA ASN A 38 1.64 -0.34 -23.70
C ASN A 38 1.61 -1.80 -23.20
N PHE A 39 1.85 -2.01 -21.90
CA PHE A 39 1.74 -3.32 -21.28
C PHE A 39 0.34 -3.94 -21.42
N TYR A 40 -0.72 -3.15 -21.21
CA TYR A 40 -2.09 -3.63 -21.40
C TYR A 40 -2.40 -4.00 -22.85
N ASN A 41 -1.93 -3.20 -23.81
CA ASN A 41 -2.10 -3.48 -25.24
C ASN A 41 -1.38 -4.77 -25.65
N GLU A 42 -0.14 -4.96 -25.19
CA GLU A 42 0.66 -6.16 -25.45
C GLU A 42 -0.02 -7.41 -24.84
N SER A 43 -0.45 -7.32 -23.59
CA SER A 43 -1.18 -8.38 -22.89
C SER A 43 -2.48 -8.77 -23.61
N MET A 44 -3.28 -7.78 -24.02
CA MET A 44 -4.53 -8.02 -24.77
C MET A 44 -4.28 -8.69 -26.12
N PHE A 45 -3.24 -8.26 -26.83
CA PHE A 45 -2.87 -8.85 -28.11
C PHE A 45 -2.42 -10.31 -27.95
N LEU A 46 -1.61 -10.61 -26.93
CA LEU A 46 -1.12 -11.96 -26.67
C LEU A 46 -2.22 -12.95 -26.27
N HIS A 47 -3.19 -12.50 -25.45
CA HIS A 47 -4.24 -13.37 -24.92
C HIS A 47 -5.48 -13.47 -25.82
N TYR A 48 -5.87 -12.37 -26.47
CA TYR A 48 -7.13 -12.27 -27.20
C TYR A 48 -6.96 -11.98 -28.70
N GLY A 49 -5.74 -11.69 -29.17
CA GLY A 49 -5.46 -11.40 -30.58
C GLY A 49 -6.03 -10.07 -31.08
N THR A 50 -6.47 -9.19 -30.16
CA THR A 50 -7.10 -7.91 -30.50
C THR A 50 -6.32 -6.74 -29.90
N PHE A 51 -6.28 -5.62 -30.63
CA PHE A 51 -5.72 -4.38 -30.13
C PHE A 51 -6.80 -3.58 -29.41
N ILE A 52 -6.40 -2.90 -28.33
CA ILE A 52 -7.30 -2.04 -27.57
C ILE A 52 -7.47 -0.71 -28.31
N GLU A 53 -8.71 -0.31 -28.55
CA GLU A 53 -9.02 1.02 -29.07
C GLU A 53 -8.73 2.11 -28.01
N PRO A 54 -8.30 3.33 -28.36
CA PRO A 54 -7.92 4.36 -27.39
C PRO A 54 -8.98 4.65 -26.30
N HIS A 55 -10.26 4.61 -26.69
CA HIS A 55 -11.37 4.77 -25.74
C HIS A 55 -11.43 3.62 -24.73
N GLN A 56 -11.27 2.38 -25.19
CA GLN A 56 -11.29 1.20 -24.34
C GLN A 56 -10.06 1.14 -23.42
N ALA A 57 -8.89 1.59 -23.89
CA ALA A 57 -7.66 1.61 -23.12
C ALA A 57 -7.76 2.48 -21.87
N THR A 58 -8.43 3.63 -21.99
CA THR A 58 -8.66 4.54 -20.86
C THR A 58 -9.58 3.89 -19.82
N VAL A 59 -10.67 3.26 -20.26
CA VAL A 59 -11.62 2.57 -19.38
C VAL A 59 -10.96 1.41 -18.63
N ILE A 60 -10.19 0.57 -19.34
CA ILE A 60 -9.49 -0.57 -18.75
C ILE A 60 -8.45 -0.09 -17.72
N THR A 61 -7.66 0.92 -18.07
CA THR A 61 -6.63 1.48 -17.18
C THR A 61 -7.26 2.02 -15.90
N SER A 62 -8.31 2.85 -16.02
CA SER A 62 -9.01 3.38 -14.85
C SER A 62 -9.66 2.28 -14.02
N PHE A 63 -10.22 1.25 -14.65
CA PHE A 63 -10.82 0.12 -13.93
C PHE A 63 -9.78 -0.66 -13.13
N ILE A 64 -8.63 -0.98 -13.74
CA ILE A 64 -7.52 -1.69 -13.09
C ILE A 64 -6.96 -0.89 -11.90
N GLU A 65 -6.75 0.42 -12.07
CA GLU A 65 -6.24 1.29 -11.00
C GLU A 65 -7.21 1.39 -9.82
N ASN A 66 -8.53 1.39 -10.10
CA ASN A 66 -9.55 1.43 -9.05
C ASN A 66 -9.61 0.19 -8.16
N PHE A 67 -9.04 -0.96 -8.57
CA PHE A 67 -8.90 -2.12 -7.67
C PHE A 67 -8.09 -1.79 -6.41
N ALA A 68 -7.09 -0.89 -6.50
CA ALA A 68 -6.33 -0.46 -5.33
C ALA A 68 -7.21 0.28 -4.29
N ILE A 69 -8.21 1.04 -4.76
CA ILE A 69 -9.19 1.70 -3.89
C ILE A 69 -10.07 0.65 -3.22
N GLY A 70 -10.54 -0.36 -3.98
CA GLY A 70 -11.29 -1.48 -3.43
C GLY A 70 -10.57 -2.20 -2.29
N GLY A 71 -9.27 -2.49 -2.47
CA GLY A 71 -8.44 -3.09 -1.42
C GLY A 71 -8.27 -2.19 -0.19
N SER A 72 -8.17 -0.87 -0.41
CA SER A 72 -8.10 0.12 0.66
C SER A 72 -9.40 0.16 1.49
N ILE A 73 -10.56 0.14 0.84
CA ILE A 73 -11.86 0.13 1.54
C ILE A 73 -12.03 -1.17 2.33
N LEU A 74 -11.70 -2.32 1.72
CA LEU A 74 -11.82 -3.62 2.38
C LEU A 74 -10.98 -3.67 3.67
N SER A 75 -9.76 -3.15 3.62
CA SER A 75 -8.87 -3.17 4.77
C SER A 75 -9.30 -2.23 5.89
N VAL A 76 -9.87 -1.06 5.58
CA VAL A 76 -10.45 -0.18 6.59
C VAL A 76 -11.62 -0.85 7.32
N ILE A 77 -12.50 -1.54 6.58
CA ILE A 77 -13.69 -2.18 7.16
C ILE A 77 -13.35 -3.43 7.97
N PHE A 78 -12.45 -4.28 7.46
CA PHE A 78 -12.23 -5.61 8.04
C PHE A 78 -10.96 -5.73 8.87
N LEU A 79 -9.87 -5.07 8.48
CA LEU A 79 -8.56 -5.26 9.11
C LEU A 79 -8.32 -4.28 10.26
N ILE A 80 -8.76 -3.01 10.14
CA ILE A 80 -8.57 -2.01 11.21
C ILE A 80 -9.33 -2.39 12.49
N PRO A 81 -10.61 -2.82 12.48
CA PRO A 81 -11.30 -3.20 13.71
C PRO A 81 -10.74 -4.47 14.36
N LYS A 82 -10.17 -5.39 13.55
CA LYS A 82 -9.51 -6.59 14.05
C LYS A 82 -8.14 -6.33 14.70
N MET A 83 -7.65 -5.09 14.66
CA MET A 83 -6.42 -4.69 15.31
C MET A 83 -6.43 -4.93 16.83
N ASP A 84 -7.58 -4.71 17.47
CA ASP A 84 -7.70 -4.84 18.93
C ASP A 84 -7.73 -6.31 19.39
N THR A 85 -8.13 -7.24 18.51
CA THR A 85 -8.25 -8.67 18.85
C THR A 85 -7.00 -9.49 18.53
N TRP A 86 -6.29 -9.19 17.44
CA TRP A 86 -5.08 -9.94 17.03
C TRP A 86 -3.76 -9.32 17.51
N GLY A 87 -3.85 -8.18 18.21
CA GLY A 87 -2.71 -7.43 18.73
C GLY A 87 -2.10 -6.48 17.71
N ARG A 88 -1.91 -5.21 18.11
CA ARG A 88 -1.48 -4.13 17.20
C ARG A 88 -0.15 -4.41 16.51
N LYS A 89 0.83 -4.98 17.22
CA LYS A 89 2.16 -5.31 16.69
C LYS A 89 2.09 -6.33 15.55
N ASN A 90 1.22 -7.34 15.70
CA ASN A 90 1.16 -8.45 14.76
C ASN A 90 0.56 -8.04 13.42
N ILE A 91 -0.52 -7.24 13.47
CA ILE A 91 -1.15 -6.70 12.27
C ILE A 91 -0.27 -5.62 11.61
N ALA A 92 0.32 -4.73 12.41
CA ALA A 92 1.13 -3.62 11.90
C ALA A 92 2.37 -4.08 11.13
N VAL A 93 3.02 -5.17 11.60
CA VAL A 93 4.32 -5.60 11.08
C VAL A 93 4.21 -6.91 10.27
N TYR A 94 3.75 -7.99 10.88
CA TYR A 94 3.79 -9.32 10.24
C TYR A 94 2.78 -9.44 9.11
N LEU A 95 1.50 -9.09 9.35
CA LEU A 95 0.46 -9.21 8.33
C LEU A 95 0.74 -8.27 7.15
N ARG A 96 1.11 -7.01 7.44
CA ARG A 96 1.50 -6.05 6.42
C ARG A 96 2.68 -6.55 5.59
N GLY A 97 3.73 -7.07 6.23
CA GLY A 97 4.90 -7.60 5.55
C GLY A 97 4.58 -8.78 4.64
N PHE A 98 3.75 -9.72 5.12
CA PHE A 98 3.30 -10.86 4.34
C PHE A 98 2.51 -10.44 3.10
N ILE A 99 1.54 -9.54 3.25
CA ILE A 99 0.75 -9.01 2.12
C ILE A 99 1.63 -8.24 1.13
N ALA A 100 2.63 -7.50 1.63
CA ALA A 100 3.58 -6.77 0.77
C ALA A 100 4.42 -7.71 -0.09
N ILE A 101 4.97 -8.78 0.50
CA ILE A 101 5.73 -9.78 -0.25
C ILE A 101 4.83 -10.48 -1.28
N PHE A 102 3.61 -10.83 -0.87
CA PHE A 102 2.64 -11.45 -1.77
C PHE A 102 2.29 -10.54 -2.95
N ALA A 103 1.96 -9.28 -2.70
CA ALA A 103 1.67 -8.30 -3.76
C ALA A 103 2.87 -8.12 -4.71
N ALA A 104 4.09 -8.03 -4.19
CA ALA A 104 5.29 -7.92 -5.02
C ALA A 104 5.50 -9.14 -5.92
N LEU A 105 5.31 -10.35 -5.38
CA LEU A 105 5.37 -11.58 -6.17
C LEU A 105 4.32 -11.57 -7.29
N LEU A 106 3.09 -11.13 -7.01
CA LEU A 106 2.05 -11.03 -8.02
C LEU A 106 2.41 -10.03 -9.13
N ILE A 107 3.01 -8.88 -8.81
CA ILE A 107 3.45 -7.91 -9.83
C ILE A 107 4.51 -8.53 -10.74
N ILE A 108 5.49 -9.26 -10.18
CA ILE A 108 6.56 -9.91 -10.94
C ILE A 108 5.97 -11.00 -11.86
N VAL A 109 5.06 -11.81 -11.32
CA VAL A 109 4.36 -12.85 -12.08
C VAL A 109 3.50 -12.23 -13.18
N ALA A 110 2.76 -11.16 -12.89
CA ALA A 110 1.94 -10.46 -13.87
C ALA A 110 2.76 -9.96 -15.06
N LYS A 111 3.98 -9.46 -14.82
CA LYS A 111 4.88 -9.07 -15.91
C LYS A 111 5.50 -10.27 -16.64
N SER A 112 5.73 -11.38 -15.96
CA SER A 112 6.33 -12.58 -16.56
C SER A 112 5.37 -13.32 -17.51
N PHE A 113 4.07 -13.28 -17.20
CA PHE A 113 3.02 -13.87 -18.03
C PHE A 113 2.34 -12.86 -18.97
N ASP A 114 2.80 -11.60 -18.95
CA ASP A 114 2.15 -10.47 -19.63
C ASP A 114 0.64 -10.47 -19.47
N ALA A 115 0.17 -10.53 -18.21
CA ALA A 115 -1.24 -10.63 -17.85
C ALA A 115 -1.69 -9.41 -17.02
N PHE A 116 -2.45 -8.51 -17.63
CA PHE A 116 -2.94 -7.30 -16.95
C PHE A 116 -3.97 -7.60 -15.83
N GLU A 117 -4.70 -8.71 -15.92
CA GLU A 117 -5.68 -9.13 -14.90
C GLU A 117 -4.99 -9.43 -13.56
N LEU A 118 -3.86 -10.16 -13.62
CA LEU A 118 -3.02 -10.46 -12.46
C LEU A 118 -2.42 -9.17 -11.86
N PHE A 119 -2.10 -8.18 -12.71
CA PHE A 119 -1.64 -6.88 -12.26
C PHE A 119 -2.72 -6.13 -11.45
N GLY A 120 -3.98 -6.17 -11.88
CA GLY A 120 -5.10 -5.60 -11.13
C GLY A 120 -5.30 -6.26 -9.76
N ILE A 121 -5.17 -7.59 -9.68
CA ILE A 121 -5.19 -8.32 -8.40
C ILE A 121 -4.02 -7.89 -7.50
N ALA A 122 -2.83 -7.70 -8.08
CA ALA A 122 -1.67 -7.23 -7.34
C ALA A 122 -1.90 -5.83 -6.74
N LEU A 123 -2.50 -4.92 -7.52
CA LEU A 123 -2.90 -3.59 -7.06
C LEU A 123 -3.94 -3.63 -5.95
N PHE A 124 -4.87 -4.58 -5.98
CA PHE A 124 -5.83 -4.79 -4.89
C PHE A 124 -5.12 -5.11 -3.57
N PHE A 125 -4.16 -6.05 -3.58
CA PHE A 125 -3.37 -6.38 -2.39
C PHE A 125 -2.45 -5.23 -1.95
N ALA A 126 -1.86 -4.50 -2.90
CA ALA A 126 -1.09 -3.29 -2.60
C ALA A 126 -1.98 -2.22 -1.92
N GLY A 127 -3.23 -2.07 -2.37
CA GLY A 127 -4.23 -1.17 -1.78
C GLY A 127 -4.52 -1.48 -0.32
N ILE A 128 -4.60 -2.76 0.06
CA ILE A 128 -4.82 -3.19 1.46
C ILE A 128 -3.72 -2.67 2.41
N ILE A 129 -2.49 -2.50 1.91
CA ILE A 129 -1.34 -2.09 2.73
C ILE A 129 -1.41 -0.60 3.11
N ARG A 130 -2.02 0.24 2.27
CA ARG A 130 -2.07 1.71 2.46
C ARG A 130 -2.70 2.10 3.81
N PRO A 131 -3.95 1.71 4.14
CA PRO A 131 -4.59 2.07 5.41
C PRO A 131 -4.02 1.32 6.61
N LEU A 132 -3.47 0.12 6.43
CA LEU A 132 -2.73 -0.58 7.49
C LEU A 132 -1.52 0.25 7.93
N LYS A 133 -0.81 0.86 6.99
CA LYS A 133 0.33 1.73 7.31
C LYS A 133 -0.12 3.04 7.94
N THR A 134 -1.08 3.74 7.34
CA THR A 134 -1.48 5.08 7.83
C THR A 134 -2.27 5.01 9.13
N GLY A 135 -3.05 3.96 9.37
CA GLY A 135 -3.79 3.76 10.62
C GLY A 135 -2.99 3.01 11.68
N VAL A 136 -2.73 1.72 11.43
CA VAL A 136 -2.24 0.77 12.45
C VAL A 136 -0.81 1.06 12.87
N VAL A 137 0.11 1.34 11.93
CA VAL A 137 1.51 1.64 12.25
C VAL A 137 1.64 2.98 12.99
N LYS A 138 0.93 4.02 12.54
CA LYS A 138 0.91 5.32 13.24
C LYS A 138 0.35 5.18 14.65
N ALA A 139 -0.75 4.43 14.83
CA ALA A 139 -1.34 4.15 16.14
C ALA A 139 -0.37 3.40 17.06
N TYR A 140 0.28 2.34 16.55
CA TYR A 140 1.27 1.56 17.30
C TYR A 140 2.44 2.41 17.79
N ILE A 141 3.03 3.23 16.92
CA ILE A 141 4.13 4.14 17.29
C ILE A 141 3.67 5.15 18.34
N SER A 142 2.43 5.67 18.23
CA SER A 142 1.87 6.63 19.20
C SER A 142 1.56 6.03 20.58
N GLU A 143 1.39 4.70 20.66
CA GLU A 143 1.21 4.00 21.93
C GLU A 143 2.52 3.60 22.59
N CYS A 144 3.54 3.33 21.78
CA CYS A 144 4.89 3.07 22.25
C CYS A 144 5.66 4.35 22.64
N ALA A 145 5.14 5.53 22.28
CA ALA A 145 5.75 6.81 22.61
C ALA A 145 5.53 7.19 24.08
N PRO A 146 6.57 7.67 24.80
CA PRO A 146 6.45 8.14 26.19
C PRO A 146 5.45 9.30 26.32
N ASP A 147 4.73 9.36 27.44
CA ASP A 147 3.58 10.23 27.64
C ASP A 147 3.87 11.73 27.42
N ASP A 148 5.10 12.18 27.70
CA ASP A 148 5.52 13.58 27.53
C ASP A 148 5.56 14.07 26.07
N ILE A 149 5.76 13.18 25.09
CA ILE A 149 5.75 13.52 23.65
C ILE A 149 4.53 12.98 22.90
N ARG A 150 3.71 12.18 23.59
CA ARG A 150 2.55 11.50 23.01
C ARG A 150 1.52 12.48 22.46
N GLY A 151 1.30 13.60 23.14
CA GLY A 151 0.40 14.67 22.70
C GLY A 151 0.86 15.33 21.38
N THR A 152 2.12 15.74 21.31
CA THR A 152 2.70 16.37 20.11
C THR A 152 2.80 15.40 18.94
N LEU A 153 3.13 14.13 19.20
CA LEU A 153 3.20 13.09 18.16
C LEU A 153 1.82 12.79 17.58
N LYS A 154 0.79 12.65 18.42
CA LYS A 154 -0.60 12.47 17.97
C LYS A 154 -1.09 13.65 17.15
N PHE A 155 -0.79 14.88 17.58
CA PHE A 155 -1.15 16.09 16.82
C PHE A 155 -0.45 16.14 15.46
N LYS A 156 0.85 15.84 15.39
CA LYS A 156 1.63 15.82 14.14
C LYS A 156 1.13 14.72 13.19
N LEU A 157 0.90 13.51 13.70
CA LEU A 157 0.40 12.38 12.91
C LEU A 157 -1.03 12.63 12.38
N CYS A 158 -1.87 13.32 13.15
CA CYS A 158 -3.22 13.74 12.73
C CYS A 158 -3.16 14.84 11.66
N TYR A 159 -2.33 15.87 11.86
CA TYR A 159 -2.12 16.96 10.90
C TYR A 159 -1.61 16.46 9.54
N ASP A 160 -0.65 15.52 9.55
CA ASP A 160 -0.13 14.91 8.31
C ASP A 160 -1.14 13.97 7.63
N THR A 161 -2.21 13.54 8.33
CA THR A 161 -3.29 12.73 7.75
C THR A 161 -4.38 13.62 7.13
N LEU A 162 -4.57 14.84 7.63
CA LEU A 162 -5.53 15.83 7.10
C LEU A 162 -5.01 16.63 5.90
N LYS A 163 -3.73 16.49 5.55
CA LYS A 163 -3.11 17.13 4.38
C LYS A 163 -3.23 16.31 3.08
N PHE A 164 -3.93 15.19 3.13
CA PHE A 164 -4.32 14.40 1.96
C PHE A 164 -5.78 14.66 1.62
#